data_AF-A0AAE1KHP8-F1
#
_entry.id   AF-A0AAE1KHP8-F1
#
_cell.length_a   1.000
_cell.length_b   1.000
_cell.length_c   1.000
_cell.angle_alpha   90.00
_cell.angle_beta   90.00
_cell.angle_gamma   90.00
#
_symmetry.space_group_name_H-M   'P 1'
#
loop_
_entity.id
_entity.type
_entity.pdbx_description
1 polymer ?
#
loop_
_entity_poly.entity_id
_entity_poly.type
_entity_poly.pdbx_seq_one_letter_code
_entity_poly.pdbx_strand_id
1 'polypeptide(L)'
;MSNLKVHVLRLKPGEDVVEKLKLYMTESAPRGVFVMTCCGSVTSATLRLAANTEGVTNKVVKYSGHYEVLSLSGTISRGGFHLHICLGDHNGATVGGHVMGDLTVFTTMEVVLGEALDTILDRSHDPDTGFDELTLIKEPHPN
;
A
#
# COMPACT_ATOMS: atom_id res chain seq x y z
N MET A 1 16.41 20.61 0.45
CA MET A 1 15.32 20.14 1.34
C MET A 1 14.29 19.49 0.44
N SER A 2 13.83 18.28 0.76
CA SER A 2 12.71 17.66 0.04
C SER A 2 11.41 18.36 0.42
N ASN A 3 10.65 18.85 -0.56
CA ASN A 3 9.31 19.39 -0.30
C ASN A 3 8.30 18.24 -0.21
N LEU A 4 7.47 18.24 0.83
CA LEU A 4 6.43 17.24 1.06
C LEU A 4 5.07 17.85 0.75
N LYS A 5 4.28 17.16 -0.08
CA LYS A 5 2.84 17.42 -0.21
C LYS A 5 2.07 16.29 0.46
N VAL A 6 1.02 16.66 1.19
CA VAL A 6 0.17 15.72 1.93
C VAL A 6 -1.18 15.63 1.25
N HIS A 7 -1.65 14.39 1.05
CA HIS A 7 -2.94 14.09 0.46
C HIS A 7 -3.78 13.30 1.47
N VAL A 8 -5.02 13.74 1.70
CA VAL A 8 -5.94 13.09 2.64
C VAL A 8 -7.13 12.57 1.87
N LEU A 9 -7.41 11.26 2.03
CA LEU A 9 -8.47 10.57 1.33
C LEU A 9 -9.36 9.83 2.31
N ARG A 10 -10.64 9.73 1.94
CA ARG A 10 -11.58 8.80 2.56
C ARG A 10 -12.20 7.91 1.49
N LEU A 11 -11.91 6.63 1.55
CA LEU A 11 -12.56 5.62 0.71
C LEU A 11 -13.85 5.14 1.38
N LYS A 12 -14.78 4.69 0.55
CA LYS A 12 -16.16 4.33 0.88
C LYS A 12 -16.36 2.81 0.87
N PRO A 13 -17.42 2.31 1.53
CA PRO A 13 -17.79 0.90 1.47
C PRO A 13 -17.81 0.34 0.05
N GLY A 14 -17.24 -0.85 -0.12
CA GLY A 14 -17.21 -1.57 -1.40
C GLY A 14 -16.10 -1.16 -2.36
N GLU A 15 -15.34 -0.11 -2.07
CA GLU A 15 -14.18 0.28 -2.89
C GLU A 15 -12.98 -0.64 -2.62
N ASP A 16 -12.24 -1.03 -3.66
CA ASP A 16 -10.92 -1.65 -3.48
C ASP A 16 -9.86 -0.58 -3.18
N VAL A 17 -9.15 -0.76 -2.07
CA VAL A 17 -8.17 0.20 -1.58
C VAL A 17 -7.00 0.36 -2.55
N VAL A 18 -6.48 -0.73 -3.11
CA VAL A 18 -5.31 -0.68 -3.99
C VAL A 18 -5.66 0.04 -5.29
N GLU A 19 -6.78 -0.31 -5.91
CA GLU A 19 -7.25 0.32 -7.13
C GLU A 19 -7.50 1.82 -6.94
N LYS A 20 -8.18 2.21 -5.85
CA LYS A 20 -8.46 3.62 -5.55
C LYS A 20 -7.19 4.44 -5.32
N LEU A 21 -6.23 3.91 -4.56
CA LEU A 21 -4.98 4.63 -4.30
C LEU A 21 -4.12 4.76 -5.57
N LYS A 22 -4.09 3.74 -6.44
CA LYS A 22 -3.41 3.80 -7.74
C LYS A 22 -4.05 4.84 -8.67
N LEU A 23 -5.38 4.84 -8.76
CA LEU A 23 -6.11 5.83 -9.57
C LEU A 23 -5.82 7.25 -9.07
N TYR A 24 -5.96 7.48 -7.77
CA TYR A 24 -5.68 8.78 -7.17
C TYR A 24 -4.23 9.23 -7.39
N MET A 25 -3.26 8.34 -7.21
CA MET A 25 -1.84 8.63 -7.47
C MET A 25 -1.65 9.08 -8.92
N THR A 26 -2.24 8.36 -9.87
CA THR A 26 -2.13 8.69 -11.30
C THR A 26 -2.71 10.06 -11.63
N GLU A 27 -3.84 10.42 -11.03
CA GLU A 27 -4.56 11.67 -11.30
C GLU A 27 -3.99 12.88 -10.54
N SER A 28 -3.53 12.70 -9.30
CA SER A 28 -3.29 13.80 -8.34
C SER A 28 -1.88 13.85 -7.76
N ALA A 29 -1.11 12.75 -7.82
CA ALA A 29 0.23 12.63 -7.24
C ALA A 29 1.16 11.78 -8.16
N PRO A 30 1.37 12.20 -9.42
CA PRO A 30 1.99 11.36 -10.46
C PRO A 30 3.45 11.00 -10.20
N ARG A 31 4.09 11.63 -9.20
CA ARG A 31 5.45 11.30 -8.73
C ARG A 31 5.48 10.06 -7.84
N GLY A 32 4.33 9.50 -7.48
CA GLY A 32 4.21 8.41 -6.53
C GLY A 32 4.05 8.90 -5.10
N VAL A 33 3.53 8.02 -4.25
CA VAL A 33 3.15 8.34 -2.88
C VAL A 33 3.61 7.25 -1.91
N PHE A 34 3.73 7.62 -0.63
CA PHE A 34 3.90 6.68 0.48
C PHE A 34 2.81 6.89 1.53
N VAL A 35 2.41 5.81 2.20
CA VAL A 35 1.40 5.88 3.26
C VAL A 35 2.02 6.47 4.52
N MET A 36 1.48 7.59 4.99
CA MET A 36 1.88 8.21 6.26
C MET A 36 1.07 7.65 7.43
N THR A 37 -0.23 7.48 7.23
CA THR A 37 -1.13 6.80 8.17
C THR A 37 -2.36 6.28 7.43
N CYS A 38 -2.96 5.23 7.97
CA CYS A 38 -4.15 4.61 7.43
C CYS A 38 -4.89 3.87 8.53
N CYS A 39 -6.20 4.09 8.64
CA CYS A 39 -7.10 3.35 9.51
C CYS A 39 -8.46 3.16 8.84
N GLY A 40 -9.21 2.14 9.26
CA GLY A 40 -10.50 1.82 8.69
C GLY A 40 -10.86 0.37 8.87
N SER A 41 -11.72 -0.15 8.01
CA SER A 41 -12.08 -1.57 8.02
C SER A 41 -12.30 -2.14 6.64
N VAL A 42 -12.13 -3.46 6.52
CA VAL A 42 -12.26 -4.23 5.28
C VAL A 42 -13.11 -5.47 5.46
N THR A 43 -13.76 -5.90 4.37
CA THR A 43 -14.50 -7.19 4.30
C THR A 43 -13.65 -8.32 3.72
N SER A 44 -12.55 -7.99 3.07
CA SER A 44 -11.61 -8.95 2.50
C SER A 44 -10.21 -8.37 2.40
N ALA A 45 -9.22 -9.26 2.39
CA ALA A 45 -7.84 -8.96 2.04
C ALA A 45 -7.15 -10.23 1.54
N THR A 46 -6.42 -10.15 0.43
CA THR A 46 -5.51 -11.22 0.00
C THR A 46 -4.08 -10.85 0.35
N LEU A 47 -3.45 -11.62 1.24
CA LEU A 47 -2.12 -11.33 1.77
C LEU A 47 -1.12 -12.44 1.43
N ARG A 48 0.09 -12.04 1.07
CA ARG A 48 1.26 -12.92 1.01
C ARG A 48 1.99 -12.86 2.36
N LEU A 49 2.10 -14.02 3.01
CA LEU A 49 2.79 -14.19 4.28
C LEU A 49 4.28 -14.44 4.05
N ALA A 50 5.10 -14.11 5.05
CA ALA A 50 6.52 -14.45 5.02
C ALA A 50 6.71 -15.97 5.02
N ALA A 51 7.70 -16.46 4.25
CA ALA A 51 8.13 -17.84 4.33
C ALA A 51 8.61 -18.17 5.74
N ASN A 52 8.22 -19.35 6.24
CA ASN A 52 8.62 -19.87 7.55
C ASN A 52 9.95 -20.62 7.52
N THR A 53 10.44 -20.97 6.33
CA THR A 53 11.69 -21.71 6.10
C THR A 53 12.32 -21.26 4.79
N GLU A 54 13.66 -21.23 4.73
CA GLU A 54 14.39 -20.97 3.48
C GLU A 54 13.99 -21.96 2.37
N GLY A 55 13.78 -21.46 1.15
CA GLY A 55 13.44 -22.27 -0.03
C GLY A 55 11.96 -22.64 -0.19
N VAL A 56 11.08 -22.24 0.73
CA VAL A 56 9.62 -22.43 0.58
C VAL A 56 8.98 -21.20 -0.06
N THR A 57 8.04 -21.41 -0.99
CA THR A 57 7.30 -20.32 -1.61
C THR A 57 6.41 -19.61 -0.59
N ASN A 58 6.38 -18.27 -0.67
CA ASN A 58 5.54 -17.46 0.22
C ASN A 58 4.06 -17.85 0.07
N LYS A 59 3.40 -18.15 1.19
CA LYS A 59 1.98 -18.54 1.21
C LYS A 59 1.09 -17.32 0.96
N VAL A 60 0.22 -17.40 -0.04
CA VAL A 60 -0.85 -16.41 -0.28
C VAL A 60 -2.14 -16.90 0.39
N VAL A 61 -2.77 -16.05 1.18
CA VAL A 61 -3.98 -16.36 1.95
C VAL A 61 -5.03 -15.29 1.68
N LYS A 62 -6.25 -15.72 1.37
CA LYS A 62 -7.42 -14.84 1.30
C LYS A 62 -8.12 -14.83 2.65
N TYR A 63 -8.26 -13.66 3.23
CA TYR A 63 -9.06 -13.40 4.42
C TYR A 63 -10.41 -12.82 3.98
N SER A 64 -11.49 -13.37 4.51
CA SER A 64 -12.86 -12.88 4.28
C SER A 64 -13.58 -12.79 5.61
N GLY A 65 -14.25 -11.67 5.86
CA GLY A 65 -14.83 -11.31 7.15
C GLY A 65 -14.56 -9.85 7.48
N HIS A 66 -15.05 -9.38 8.61
CA HIS A 66 -14.85 -7.99 9.05
C HIS A 66 -13.53 -7.86 9.82
N TYR A 67 -12.66 -6.97 9.35
CA TYR A 67 -11.38 -6.66 9.99
C TYR A 67 -11.20 -5.15 10.13
N GLU A 68 -10.64 -4.74 11.26
CA GLU A 68 -10.09 -3.39 11.42
C GLU A 68 -8.70 -3.33 10.78
N VAL A 69 -8.43 -2.29 10.00
CA VAL A 69 -7.09 -1.97 9.49
C VAL A 69 -6.36 -1.18 10.56
N LEU A 70 -5.45 -1.87 11.27
CA LEU A 70 -4.67 -1.31 12.37
C LEU A 70 -3.46 -0.52 11.85
N SER A 71 -2.93 -0.92 10.69
CA SER A 71 -1.91 -0.18 9.96
C SER A 71 -1.88 -0.58 8.50
N LEU A 72 -1.55 0.39 7.63
CA LEU A 72 -1.12 0.17 6.26
C LEU A 72 0.16 0.97 6.06
N SER A 73 1.19 0.34 5.48
CA SER A 73 2.48 0.97 5.26
C SER A 73 3.03 0.58 3.89
N GLY A 74 3.70 1.51 3.22
CA GLY A 74 4.37 1.22 1.96
C GLY A 74 4.29 2.33 0.93
N THR A 75 4.65 2.00 -0.31
CA THR A 75 4.80 2.92 -1.43
C THR A 75 3.94 2.52 -2.62
N ILE A 76 3.51 3.52 -3.38
CA ILE A 76 2.73 3.38 -4.60
C ILE A 76 3.37 4.26 -5.67
N SER A 77 3.72 3.66 -6.79
CA SER A 77 4.35 4.30 -7.94
C SER A 77 3.66 3.88 -9.24
N ARG A 78 4.13 4.43 -10.37
CA ARG A 78 3.68 3.99 -11.70
C ARG A 78 4.10 2.55 -11.99
N GLY A 79 5.29 2.14 -11.56
CA GLY A 79 5.79 0.77 -11.66
C GLY A 79 5.08 -0.25 -10.77
N GLY A 80 4.23 0.16 -9.82
CA GLY A 80 3.45 -0.75 -9.00
C GLY A 80 3.24 -0.26 -7.58
N PHE A 81 2.94 -1.17 -6.67
CA PHE A 81 2.76 -0.86 -5.25
C PHE A 81 3.44 -1.92 -4.40
N HIS A 82 3.82 -1.53 -3.20
CA HIS A 82 4.33 -2.44 -2.18
C HIS A 82 3.76 -1.99 -0.86
N LEU A 83 2.67 -2.63 -0.47
CA LEU A 83 1.91 -2.30 0.73
C LEU A 83 1.93 -3.50 1.67
N HIS A 84 2.21 -3.25 2.94
CA HIS A 84 2.04 -4.20 4.03
C HIS A 84 0.91 -3.70 4.94
N ILE A 85 0.15 -4.63 5.49
CA ILE A 85 -1.04 -4.33 6.30
C ILE A 85 -1.05 -5.18 7.57
N CYS A 86 -1.60 -4.61 8.65
CA CYS A 86 -1.98 -5.33 9.86
C CYS A 86 -3.50 -5.22 10.05
N LEU A 87 -4.16 -6.37 10.22
CA LEU A 87 -5.60 -6.51 10.36
C LEU A 87 -5.92 -7.07 11.75
N GLY A 88 -6.89 -6.47 12.44
CA GLY A 88 -7.46 -6.99 13.70
C GLY A 88 -8.83 -7.61 13.46
N ASP A 89 -9.07 -8.81 13.99
CA ASP A 89 -10.38 -9.47 13.96
C ASP A 89 -11.28 -9.06 15.15
N HIS A 90 -12.49 -9.64 15.22
CA HIS A 90 -13.47 -9.38 16.29
C HIS A 90 -13.00 -9.76 17.70
N ASN A 91 -11.95 -10.59 17.84
CA ASN A 91 -11.34 -10.95 19.12
C ASN A 91 -10.09 -10.12 19.41
N GLY A 92 -9.72 -9.20 18.53
CA GLY A 92 -8.46 -8.44 18.60
C GLY A 92 -7.23 -9.24 18.19
N ALA A 93 -7.40 -10.46 17.66
CA ALA A 93 -6.29 -11.21 17.10
C ALA A 93 -5.85 -10.57 15.79
N THR A 94 -4.53 -10.52 15.56
CA THR A 94 -3.97 -9.82 14.41
C THR A 94 -3.40 -10.77 13.38
N VAL A 95 -3.64 -10.46 12.10
CA VAL A 95 -2.94 -11.05 10.97
C VAL A 95 -2.28 -9.94 10.15
N GLY A 96 -1.13 -10.22 9.55
CA GLY A 96 -0.42 -9.23 8.73
C GLY A 96 0.36 -9.88 7.61
N GLY A 97 0.66 -9.07 6.59
CA GLY A 97 1.40 -9.54 5.43
C GLY A 97 1.49 -8.50 4.32
N HIS A 98 2.07 -8.92 3.21
CA HIS A 98 2.15 -8.12 1.99
C HIS A 98 0.80 -8.18 1.26
N VAL A 99 0.24 -7.01 0.93
CA VAL A 99 -1.04 -6.89 0.22
C VAL A 99 -0.87 -7.35 -1.21
N MET A 100 -1.63 -8.36 -1.62
CA MET A 100 -1.70 -8.82 -3.01
C MET A 100 -2.89 -8.22 -3.76
N GLY A 101 -3.96 -7.84 -3.04
CA GLY A 101 -5.21 -7.32 -3.62
C GLY A 101 -6.44 -7.75 -2.82
N ASP A 102 -7.62 -7.67 -3.43
CA ASP A 102 -8.94 -7.93 -2.82
C ASP A 102 -9.14 -7.18 -1.49
N LEU A 103 -8.68 -5.93 -1.41
CA LEU A 103 -8.66 -5.15 -0.17
C LEU A 103 -9.88 -4.23 -0.15
N THR A 104 -11.05 -4.82 0.08
CA THR A 104 -12.34 -4.13 -0.06
C THR A 104 -12.77 -3.45 1.23
N VAL A 105 -13.03 -2.14 1.18
CA VAL A 105 -13.46 -1.33 2.32
C VAL A 105 -14.82 -1.81 2.85
N PHE A 106 -14.92 -1.97 4.17
CA PHE A 106 -16.16 -2.31 4.86
C PHE A 106 -16.98 -1.06 5.20
N THR A 107 -16.48 -0.20 6.09
CA THR A 107 -17.24 1.00 6.54
C THR A 107 -16.61 2.31 6.06
N THR A 108 -15.31 2.45 6.22
CA THR A 108 -14.51 3.60 5.81
C THR A 108 -13.04 3.19 5.76
N MET A 109 -12.25 3.91 4.96
CA MET A 109 -10.79 3.88 5.07
C MET A 109 -10.30 5.31 4.95
N GLU A 110 -9.58 5.77 5.96
CA GLU A 110 -8.98 7.10 6.01
C GLU A 110 -7.49 6.95 5.76
N VAL A 111 -7.00 7.53 4.67
CA VAL A 111 -5.62 7.36 4.22
C VAL A 111 -4.98 8.73 4.09
N VAL A 112 -3.82 8.89 4.72
CA VAL A 112 -2.95 10.05 4.53
C VAL A 112 -1.72 9.59 3.76
N LEU A 113 -1.49 10.24 2.63
CA LEU A 113 -0.37 9.96 1.74
C LEU A 113 0.61 11.13 1.72
N GLY A 114 1.90 10.82 1.65
CA GLY A 114 2.95 11.78 1.37
C GLY A 114 3.44 11.64 -0.07
N GLU A 115 3.59 12.77 -0.76
CA GLU A 115 4.25 12.89 -2.07
C GLU A 115 5.54 13.70 -1.89
N ALA A 116 6.70 13.10 -2.20
CA ALA A 116 7.98 13.79 -2.20
C ALA A 116 8.14 14.54 -3.53
N LEU A 117 8.06 15.87 -3.51
CA LEU A 117 7.97 16.66 -4.73
C LEU A 117 9.30 16.78 -5.51
N ASP A 118 10.41 16.38 -4.89
CA ASP A 118 11.75 16.35 -5.49
C ASP A 118 12.16 14.95 -6.00
N THR A 119 11.25 13.97 -5.90
CA THR A 119 11.56 12.56 -6.12
C THR A 119 10.38 11.88 -6.82
N ILE A 120 10.65 11.20 -7.93
CA ILE A 120 9.71 10.25 -8.52
C ILE A 120 10.04 8.86 -7.97
N LEU A 121 9.04 8.21 -7.40
CA LEU A 121 9.08 6.78 -7.07
C LEU A 121 8.80 5.99 -8.34
N ASP A 122 9.64 5.01 -8.64
CA ASP A 122 9.39 4.02 -9.68
C ASP A 122 9.84 2.63 -9.23
N ARG A 123 9.69 1.62 -10.07
CA ARG A 123 10.21 0.28 -9.81
C ARG A 123 10.93 -0.27 -11.03
N SER A 124 12.05 -0.92 -10.80
CA SER A 124 12.81 -1.61 -11.85
C SER A 124 13.38 -2.91 -11.34
N HIS A 125 13.55 -3.87 -12.24
CA HIS A 125 14.12 -5.17 -11.92
C HIS A 125 15.52 -5.02 -11.28
N ASP A 126 15.67 -5.61 -10.10
CA ASP A 126 16.93 -5.76 -9.39
C ASP A 126 17.44 -7.19 -9.56
N PRO A 127 18.60 -7.42 -10.21
CA PRO A 127 19.14 -8.75 -10.43
C PRO A 127 19.56 -9.47 -9.15
N ASP A 128 19.85 -8.74 -8.07
CA ASP A 128 20.29 -9.32 -6.80
C ASP A 128 19.12 -9.92 -6.02
N THR A 129 17.93 -9.30 -6.11
CA THR A 129 16.72 -9.79 -5.43
C THR A 129 15.81 -10.60 -6.35
N GLY A 130 15.90 -10.39 -7.67
CA GLY A 130 15.02 -10.99 -8.67
C GLY A 130 13.62 -10.33 -8.75
N PHE A 131 13.41 -9.21 -8.05
CA PHE A 131 12.14 -8.49 -8.00
C PHE A 131 12.26 -7.06 -8.57
N ASP A 132 11.13 -6.45 -8.88
CA ASP A 132 11.08 -5.03 -9.22
C ASP A 132 11.12 -4.19 -7.94
N GLU A 133 12.31 -3.69 -7.61
CA GLU A 133 12.57 -2.93 -6.39
C GLU A 133 12.34 -1.44 -6.58
N LEU A 134 12.19 -0.72 -5.46
CA LEU A 134 11.98 0.72 -5.46
C LEU A 134 13.19 1.46 -6.05
N THR A 135 12.96 2.26 -7.07
CA THR A 135 13.93 3.21 -7.61
C THR A 135 13.48 4.64 -7.42
N LEU A 136 14.45 5.54 -7.27
CA LEU A 136 14.23 6.95 -6.98
C LEU A 136 14.85 7.79 -8.09
N ILE A 137 14.02 8.55 -8.81
CA ILE A 137 14.48 9.52 -9.80
C ILE A 137 14.40 10.90 -9.17
N LYS A 138 15.54 11.56 -9.00
CA LYS A 138 15.58 12.94 -8.47
C LYS A 138 15.21 13.92 -9.56
N GLU A 139 14.17 14.72 -9.31
CA GLU A 139 13.78 15.81 -10.18
C GLU A 139 13.61 17.09 -9.36
N PRO A 140 14.22 18.21 -9.77
CA PRO A 140 13.96 19.49 -9.12
C PRO A 140 12.46 19.82 -9.20
N HIS A 141 11.91 20.33 -8.10
CA HIS A 141 10.54 20.86 -8.12
C HIS A 141 10.45 21.95 -9.20
N PRO A 142 9.52 21.88 -10.17
CA PRO A 142 9.29 22.99 -11.09
C PRO A 142 8.78 24.17 -10.25
N ASN A 143 9.55 25.27 -10.24
CA ASN A 143 9.22 26.50 -9.48
C ASN A 143 7.77 26.95 -9.65
#